data_AF-A0A3M2ZLA4-F1
#
_entry.id   AF-A0A3M2ZLA4-F1
#
_cell.length_a   1.000
_cell.length_b   1.000
_cell.length_c   1.000
_cell.angle_alpha   90.00
_cell.angle_beta   90.00
_cell.angle_gamma   90.00
#
_symmetry.space_group_name_H-M   'P 1'
#
loop_
_entity.id
_entity.type
_entity.pdbx_description
1 polymer ?
#
loop_
_entity_poly.entity_id
_entity_poly.type
_entity_poly.pdbx_seq_one_letter_code
_entity_poly.pdbx_strand_id
1 'polypeptide(L)' 'EAADNNQALDITTVNDFYGYVGKNMQVNNIRDIDLDKALKVTVENNAFKAHLNYEQREPWFQNIDLVMKFDKQLSVGKP' A
#
# COMPACT_ATOMS: atom_id res chain seq x y z
N GLU A 1 0.18 22.53 2.32
CA GLU A 1 0.72 21.68 3.40
C GLU A 1 -0.35 20.69 3.82
N ALA A 2 -0.09 19.39 3.76
CA ALA A 2 -1.01 18.38 4.29
C ALA A 2 -0.56 18.09 5.72
N ALA A 3 -1.50 18.24 6.67
CA ALA A 3 -1.27 18.11 8.09
C ALA A 3 -0.65 16.74 8.44
N ASP A 4 0.53 16.82 9.04
CA ASP A 4 1.28 15.71 9.62
C ASP A 4 0.55 15.29 10.90
N ASN A 5 -0.49 14.45 10.75
CA ASN A 5 -1.18 13.81 11.86
C ASN A 5 -0.26 12.72 12.41
N ASN A 6 0.79 13.12 13.12
CA ASN A 6 1.74 12.24 13.77
C ASN A 6 1.11 11.62 15.03
N GLN A 7 -0.02 10.93 14.85
CA GLN A 7 -0.49 9.96 15.81
C GLN A 7 0.44 8.76 15.63
N ALA A 8 1.23 8.43 16.65
CA ALA A 8 2.13 7.28 16.60
C ALA A 8 1.33 6.05 16.16
N LEU A 9 1.55 5.63 14.91
CA LEU A 9 0.88 4.46 14.35
C LEU A 9 1.49 3.26 15.07
N ASP A 10 0.66 2.48 15.76
CA ASP A 10 1.07 1.27 16.47
C ASP A 10 1.32 0.11 15.48
N ILE A 11 2.31 0.31 14.60
CA ILE A 11 2.72 -0.64 13.57
C ILE A 11 4.06 -1.22 14.01
N THR A 12 4.01 -2.32 14.74
CA THR A 12 5.20 -2.95 15.31
C THR A 12 5.57 -4.24 14.61
N THR A 13 4.62 -4.91 13.96
CA THR A 13 4.86 -6.14 13.20
C THR A 13 4.62 -5.96 11.70
N VAL A 14 5.13 -6.91 10.91
CA VAL A 14 4.84 -6.97 9.48
C VAL A 14 3.34 -7.10 9.25
N ASN A 15 2.64 -7.91 10.05
CA ASN A 15 1.20 -8.09 9.93
C ASN A 15 0.42 -6.79 10.16
N ASP A 16 0.84 -5.99 11.14
CA ASP A 16 0.24 -4.66 11.40
C ASP A 16 0.44 -3.73 10.19
N PHE A 17 1.60 -3.84 9.53
CA PHE A 17 1.89 -3.08 8.32
C PHE A 17 0.96 -3.48 7.17
N TYR A 18 0.75 -4.77 6.94
CA TYR A 18 -0.25 -5.26 5.97
C TYR A 18 -1.66 -4.76 6.32
N GLY A 19 -2.05 -4.84 7.58
CA GLY A 19 -3.34 -4.33 8.06
C GLY A 19 -3.51 -2.82 7.81
N TYR A 20 -2.46 -2.05 8.07
CA TYR A 20 -2.44 -0.60 7.82
C TYR A 20 -2.59 -0.28 6.32
N VAL A 21 -1.79 -0.92 5.46
CA VAL A 21 -1.87 -0.69 4.01
C VAL A 21 -3.24 -1.14 3.47
N GLY A 22 -3.72 -2.32 3.86
CA GLY A 22 -5.02 -2.83 3.44
C GLY A 22 -6.18 -1.93 3.83
N LYS A 23 -6.19 -1.43 5.07
CA LYS A 23 -7.18 -0.43 5.52
C LYS A 23 -7.12 0.85 4.68
N ASN A 24 -5.91 1.36 4.40
CA ASN A 24 -5.76 2.57 3.60
C ASN A 24 -6.19 2.36 2.14
N MET A 25 -5.94 1.19 1.55
CA MET A 25 -6.44 0.86 0.22
C MET A 25 -7.98 0.88 0.19
N GLN A 26 -8.64 0.31 1.19
CA GLN A 26 -10.10 0.37 1.32
C GLN A 26 -10.62 1.81 1.45
N VAL A 27 -10.01 2.63 2.30
CA VAL A 27 -10.38 4.05 2.49
C VAL A 27 -10.22 4.84 1.20
N ASN A 28 -9.21 4.52 0.38
CA ASN A 28 -8.97 5.16 -0.92
C ASN A 28 -9.71 4.49 -2.08
N ASN A 29 -10.68 3.61 -1.78
CA ASN A 29 -11.49 2.90 -2.79
C ASN A 29 -10.67 2.08 -3.80
N ILE A 30 -9.46 1.64 -3.42
CA ILE A 30 -8.65 0.71 -4.21
C ILE A 30 -9.15 -0.70 -3.89
N ARG A 31 -9.78 -1.34 -4.88
CA ARG A 31 -10.46 -2.63 -4.76
C ARG A 31 -9.91 -3.62 -5.77
N ASP A 32 -10.26 -4.90 -5.59
CA ASP A 32 -9.91 -5.98 -6.52
C ASP A 32 -8.39 -6.21 -6.66
N ILE A 33 -7.62 -5.76 -5.67
CA ILE A 33 -6.19 -6.02 -5.54
C ILE A 33 -5.95 -7.04 -4.43
N ASP A 34 -5.25 -8.12 -4.78
CA ASP A 34 -4.73 -9.08 -3.82
C ASP A 34 -3.49 -8.49 -3.13
N LEU A 35 -3.67 -7.98 -1.91
CA LEU A 35 -2.61 -7.29 -1.18
C LEU A 35 -1.41 -8.20 -0.90
N ASP A 36 -1.63 -9.50 -0.64
CA ASP A 36 -0.55 -10.44 -0.34
C ASP A 36 0.37 -10.67 -1.54
N LYS A 37 -0.15 -10.46 -2.76
CA LYS A 37 0.64 -10.50 -4.01
C LYS A 37 1.24 -9.14 -4.35
N ALA A 38 0.51 -8.06 -4.06
CA ALA A 38 0.86 -6.71 -4.46
C ALA A 38 1.90 -6.05 -3.53
N LEU A 39 1.86 -6.36 -2.24
CA LEU A 39 2.75 -5.79 -1.24
C LEU A 39 3.79 -6.81 -0.81
N LYS A 40 5.06 -6.41 -0.80
CA LYS A 40 6.15 -7.16 -0.18
C LYS A 40 6.76 -6.31 0.91
N VAL A 41 6.86 -6.86 2.11
CA VAL A 41 7.46 -6.18 3.27
C VAL A 41 8.62 -7.04 3.80
N THR A 42 9.80 -6.43 3.93
CA THR A 42 10.93 -7.00 4.66
C THR A 42 11.31 -6.08 5.82
N VAL A 43 11.92 -6.66 6.86
CA VAL A 43 12.46 -5.90 7.98
C VAL A 43 13.97 -5.94 7.91
N GLU A 44 14.58 -4.79 7.70
CA GLU A 44 16.02 -4.62 7.61
C GLU A 44 16.44 -3.38 8.39
N ASN A 45 17.49 -3.47 9.20
CA ASN A 45 18.04 -2.33 9.96
C ASN A 45 17.00 -1.54 10.77
N ASN A 46 16.10 -2.25 11.46
CA ASN A 46 15.01 -1.66 12.24
C ASN A 46 14.05 -0.78 11.41
N ALA A 47 13.91 -1.07 10.11
CA ALA A 47 12.97 -0.42 9.22
C ALA A 47 12.14 -1.45 8.44
N PHE A 48 10.88 -1.11 8.18
CA PHE A 48 10.05 -1.81 7.23
C PHE A 48 10.39 -1.31 5.82
N LYS A 49 10.90 -2.21 4.98
CA LYS A 49 11.06 -1.98 3.54
C LYS A 49 9.86 -2.57 2.83
N ALA A 50 9.00 -1.70 2.33
CA ALA A 50 7.78 -2.08 1.65
C ALA A 50 7.89 -1.75 0.15
N HIS A 51 7.53 -2.72 -0.68
CA HIS A 51 7.37 -2.58 -2.12
C HIS A 51 5.92 -2.88 -2.47
N LEU A 52 5.17 -1.86 -2.85
CA LEU A 52 3.78 -1.97 -3.28
C LEU A 52 3.74 -1.87 -4.82
N ASN A 53 3.29 -2.94 -5.47
CA ASN A 53 3.23 -3.05 -6.92
C ASN A 53 1.92 -3.70 -7.35
N TYR A 54 1.05 -2.96 -8.04
CA TYR A 54 -0.22 -3.47 -8.53
C TYR A 54 -0.71 -2.71 -9.76
N GLU A 55 -1.67 -3.32 -10.46
CA GLU A 55 -2.40 -2.70 -11.57
C GLU A 55 -3.87 -2.54 -11.18
N GLN A 56 -4.42 -1.34 -11.35
CA GLN A 56 -5.86 -1.09 -11.29
C GLN A 56 -6.41 -1.02 -12.71
N ARG A 57 -7.56 -1.66 -12.94
CA ARG A 57 -8.24 -1.69 -14.23
C ARG A 57 -9.63 -1.12 -14.08
N GLU A 58 -9.91 -0.05 -14.83
CA GLU A 58 -11.22 0.57 -14.86
C GLU A 58 -11.80 0.47 -16.28
N PRO A 59 -13.04 -0.04 -16.43
CA PRO A 59 -13.73 -0.01 -17.72
C PRO A 59 -13.89 1.44 -18.19
N TRP A 60 -13.58 1.72 -19.46
CA TRP A 60 -13.70 3.07 -20.01
C TRP A 60 -14.79 3.18 -21.09
N PHE A 61 -14.60 2.55 -22.26
CA PHE A 61 -15.59 2.57 -23.34
C PHE A 61 -15.44 1.37 -24.29
N GLN A 62 -16.56 0.72 -24.63
CA GLN A 62 -16.61 -0.51 -25.44
C GLN A 62 -15.64 -1.59 -24.91
N ASN A 63 -14.65 -1.99 -25.72
CA ASN A 63 -13.66 -3.00 -25.42
C ASN A 63 -12.32 -2.40 -24.96
N ILE A 64 -12.33 -1.16 -24.45
CA ILE A 64 -11.15 -0.43 -23.99
C ILE A 64 -11.22 -0.20 -22.49
N ASP A 65 -10.17 -0.63 -21.79
CA ASP A 65 -9.97 -0.43 -20.35
C ASP A 65 -8.81 0.52 -20.09
N LEU A 66 -8.94 1.35 -19.05
CA LEU A 66 -7.84 2.12 -18.50
C LEU A 66 -7.06 1.23 -17.52
N VAL A 67 -5.77 1.03 -17.80
CA VAL A 67 -4.87 0.31 -16.89
C VAL A 67 -3.91 1.31 -16.25
N MET A 68 -3.93 1.39 -14.92
CA MET A 68 -2.99 2.18 -14.14
C MET A 68 -2.06 1.24 -13.38
N LYS A 69 -0.75 1.42 -13.57
CA LYS A 69 0.27 0.67 -12.84
C LYS A 69 0.87 1.53 -11.73
N PHE A 70 0.90 0.97 -10.53
CA PHE A 70 1.54 1.57 -9.37
C PHE A 70 2.75 0.72 -9.00
N ASP A 71 3.91 1.36 -8.88
CA ASP A 71 5.13 0.73 -8.42
C ASP A 71 5.83 1.72 -7.46
N LYS A 72 5.80 1.41 -6.16
CA LYS A 72 6.34 2.30 -5.13
C LYS A 72 7.10 1.52 -4.08
N GLN A 73 8.33 1.97 -3.82
CA GLN A 73 9.15 1.50 -2.72
C GLN A 73 9.20 2.55 -1.61
N LEU A 74 9.07 2.10 -0.37
CA LEU A 74 9.11 2.94 0.81
C LEU A 74 9.86 2.23 1.95
N SER A 75 10.60 3.02 2.73
CA SER A 75 11.31 2.56 3.91
C SER A 75 10.85 3.39 5.09
N VAL A 76 10.26 2.76 6.09
CA VAL A 76 9.73 3.41 7.29
C VAL A 76 10.44 2.86 8.51
N GLY A 77 11.03 3.74 9.33
CA GLY A 77 11.64 3.33 10.58
C GLY A 77 10.60 2.67 11.48
N LYS A 78 10.93 1.53 12.07
CA LYS A 78 10.07 0.91 13.07
C LYS A 78 10.03 1.84 14.31
N PRO A 79 8.83 2.12 14.87
CA PRO A 79 8.71 2.93 16.08
C PRO A 79 9.46 2.32 17.27
#